data_AF-A0AAU8MUJ9-F1
#
_entry.id   AF-A0AAU8MUJ9-F1
#
_cell.length_a   1.000
_cell.length_b   1.000
_cell.length_c   1.000
_cell.angle_alpha   90.00
_cell.angle_beta   90.00
_cell.angle_gamma   90.00
#
_symmetry.space_group_name_H-M   'P 1'
#
loop_
_entity.id
_entity.type
_entity.pdbx_description
1 polymer ?
#
loop_
_entity_poly.entity_id
_entity_poly.type
_entity_poly.pdbx_seq_one_letter_code
_entity_poly.pdbx_strand_id
1 'polypeptide(L)'
;MKRYPLHTLLQLRAHRVETARMLVLERQRQVQEKKDACTRIQGEIDAIRDERAAQRLRLMDPPPPGVPWPMAMSQRESHIDHLGELGVAAQQRLQEAQGKLREAEAALDESRKAFFRAKARLDALEKRKDLWRKEQNLQHQRREEALTADLMMAQRQQTNGPF
;
A
#
# COMPACT_ATOMS: atom_id res chain seq x y z
N MET A 1 -20.92 -24.38 -25.34
CA MET A 1 -19.51 -24.16 -24.95
C MET A 1 -19.23 -24.80 -23.60
N LYS A 2 -18.16 -25.58 -23.46
CA LYS A 2 -17.73 -26.14 -22.16
C LYS A 2 -17.20 -25.01 -21.26
N ARG A 3 -17.42 -25.09 -19.94
CA ARG A 3 -16.82 -24.15 -18.96
C ARG A 3 -15.36 -24.53 -18.71
N TYR A 4 -14.52 -23.53 -18.40
CA TYR A 4 -13.12 -23.77 -18.08
C TYR A 4 -12.98 -24.63 -16.82
N PRO A 5 -12.22 -25.75 -16.84
CA PRO A 5 -12.15 -26.69 -15.71
C PRO A 5 -11.64 -26.07 -14.40
N LEU A 6 -10.78 -25.06 -14.46
CA LEU A 6 -10.20 -24.40 -13.28
C LEU A 6 -10.87 -23.05 -12.97
N HIS A 7 -12.13 -22.85 -13.37
CA HIS A 7 -12.84 -21.59 -13.16
C HIS A 7 -12.97 -21.20 -11.68
N THR A 8 -13.29 -22.15 -10.80
CA THR A 8 -13.39 -21.91 -9.34
C THR A 8 -12.05 -21.48 -8.75
N LEU A 9 -10.94 -22.05 -9.23
CA LEU A 9 -9.60 -21.68 -8.78
C LEU A 9 -9.25 -20.25 -9.20
N LEU A 10 -9.69 -19.82 -10.39
CA LEU A 10 -9.51 -18.45 -10.88
C LEU A 10 -10.26 -17.46 -9.98
N GLN A 11 -11.53 -17.74 -9.65
CA GLN A 11 -12.32 -16.92 -8.72
C GLN A 11 -11.66 -16.81 -7.34
N LEU A 12 -11.20 -17.93 -6.77
CA LEU A 12 -10.49 -17.95 -5.50
C LEU A 12 -9.22 -17.09 -5.53
N ARG A 13 -8.42 -17.18 -6.61
CA ARG A 13 -7.20 -16.38 -6.74
C ARG A 13 -7.50 -14.90 -6.98
N ALA A 14 -8.54 -14.58 -7.74
CA ALA A 14 -9.01 -13.20 -7.91
C ALA A 14 -9.39 -12.59 -6.57
N HIS A 15 -10.16 -13.32 -5.75
CA HIS A 15 -10.49 -12.89 -4.39
C HIS A 15 -9.23 -12.67 -3.54
N ARG A 16 -8.26 -13.59 -3.58
CA ARG A 16 -6.99 -13.44 -2.84
C ARG A 16 -6.18 -12.22 -3.26
N VAL A 17 -6.19 -11.89 -4.56
CA VAL A 17 -5.54 -10.67 -5.08
C VAL A 17 -6.25 -9.43 -4.55
N GLU A 18 -7.58 -9.42 -4.55
CA GLU A 18 -8.35 -8.30 -4.02
C GLU A 18 -8.14 -8.12 -2.51
N THR A 19 -8.14 -9.20 -1.73
CA THR A 19 -7.82 -9.12 -0.30
C THR A 19 -6.41 -8.59 -0.05
N ALA A 20 -5.43 -8.99 -0.88
CA ALA A 20 -4.07 -8.48 -0.76
C ALA A 20 -3.96 -7.00 -1.15
N ARG A 21 -4.76 -6.55 -2.14
CA ARG A 21 -4.86 -5.15 -2.53
C ARG A 21 -5.41 -4.29 -1.39
N MET A 22 -6.50 -4.75 -0.76
CA MET A 22 -7.10 -4.06 0.39
C MET A 22 -6.11 -3.93 1.55
N LEU A 23 -5.35 -4.99 1.84
CA LEU A 23 -4.30 -4.95 2.85
C LEU A 23 -3.21 -3.93 2.51
N VAL A 24 -2.77 -3.85 1.24
CA VAL A 24 -1.78 -2.84 0.81
C VAL A 24 -2.31 -1.43 1.04
N LEU A 25 -3.58 -1.16 0.70
CA LEU A 25 -4.19 0.16 0.92
C LEU A 25 -4.28 0.51 2.41
N GLU A 26 -4.65 -0.46 3.25
CA GLU A 26 -4.67 -0.28 4.70
C GLU A 26 -3.27 0.05 5.24
N ARG A 27 -2.23 -0.68 4.80
CA ARG A 27 -0.84 -0.41 5.21
C ARG A 27 -0.34 0.94 4.70
N GLN A 28 -0.74 1.37 3.50
CA GLN A 28 -0.41 2.71 3.00
C GLN A 28 -1.00 3.81 3.89
N ARG A 29 -2.26 3.64 4.30
CA ARG A 29 -2.91 4.56 5.24
C ARG A 29 -2.17 4.60 6.58
N GLN A 30 -1.81 3.44 7.13
CA GLN A 30 -1.05 3.38 8.39
C GLN A 30 0.31 4.09 8.27
N VAL A 31 1.04 3.89 7.17
CA VAL A 31 2.31 4.62 6.93
C VAL A 31 2.06 6.13 6.89
N GLN A 32 1.01 6.59 6.21
CA GLN A 32 0.69 8.01 6.17
C GLN A 32 0.39 8.57 7.57
N GLU A 33 -0.44 7.88 8.36
CA GLU A 33 -0.76 8.28 9.73
C GLU A 33 0.51 8.36 10.62
N LYS A 34 1.48 7.46 10.43
CA LYS A 34 2.77 7.52 11.13
C LYS A 34 3.66 8.68 10.65
N LYS A 35 3.65 8.99 9.34
CA LYS A 35 4.36 10.17 8.79
C LYS A 35 3.79 11.47 9.34
N ASP A 36 2.47 11.57 9.41
CA ASP A 36 1.78 12.75 9.95
C ASP A 36 2.10 12.91 11.44
N ALA A 37 2.16 11.81 12.20
CA ALA A 37 2.56 11.83 13.60
C ALA A 37 4.02 12.32 13.79
N CYS A 38 4.96 11.84 12.96
CA CYS A 38 6.35 12.32 12.99
C CYS A 38 6.43 13.81 12.66
N THR A 39 5.68 14.26 11.66
CA THR A 39 5.65 15.66 11.23
C THR A 39 5.08 16.57 12.33
N ARG A 40 4.05 16.11 13.03
CA ARG A 40 3.47 16.83 14.17
C ARG A 40 4.47 16.99 15.31
N ILE A 41 5.16 15.91 15.69
CA ILE A 41 6.17 15.96 16.76
C ILE A 41 7.35 16.84 16.35
N GLN A 42 7.75 16.82 15.08
CA GLN A 42 8.77 17.74 14.57
C GLN A 42 8.34 19.20 14.72
N GLY A 43 7.09 19.52 14.37
CA GLY A 43 6.53 20.87 14.59
C GLY A 43 6.50 21.28 16.07
N GLU A 44 6.21 20.34 16.99
CA GLU A 44 6.31 20.59 18.44
C GLU A 44 7.76 20.93 18.86
N ILE A 45 8.76 20.20 18.35
CA ILE A 45 10.17 20.45 18.63
C ILE A 45 10.60 21.83 18.13
N ASP A 46 10.18 22.18 16.92
CA ASP A 46 10.51 23.48 16.31
C ASP A 46 9.86 24.62 17.10
N ALA A 47 8.60 24.47 17.53
CA ALA A 47 7.94 25.45 18.40
C ALA A 47 8.65 25.63 19.75
N ILE A 48 9.05 24.54 20.41
CA ILE A 48 9.83 24.60 21.66
C ILE A 48 11.16 25.31 21.44
N ARG A 49 11.83 25.05 20.30
CA ARG A 49 13.10 25.68 19.96
C ARG A 49 12.94 27.18 19.74
N ASP A 50 11.91 27.59 19.02
CA ASP A 50 11.61 28.99 18.74
C ASP A 50 11.23 29.74 20.02
N GLU A 51 10.40 29.13 20.88
CA GLU A 51 10.04 29.71 22.18
C GLU A 51 11.29 29.87 23.07
N ARG A 52 12.15 28.84 23.13
CA ARG A 52 13.39 28.92 23.90
C ARG A 52 14.34 29.99 23.37
N ALA A 53 14.43 30.17 22.06
CA ALA A 53 15.21 31.24 21.45
C ALA A 53 14.63 32.63 21.78
N ALA A 54 13.30 32.78 21.73
CA ALA A 54 12.62 34.01 22.09
C ALA A 54 12.82 34.37 23.58
N GLN A 55 12.73 33.40 24.49
CA GLN A 55 12.98 33.62 25.93
C GLN A 55 14.42 34.05 26.20
N ARG A 56 15.39 33.47 25.48
CA ARG A 56 16.80 33.87 25.58
C ARG A 56 17.05 35.29 25.11
N LEU A 57 16.38 35.75 24.04
CA LEU A 57 16.49 37.13 23.58
C LEU A 57 15.94 38.13 24.61
N ARG A 58 14.87 37.74 25.31
CA ARG A 58 14.20 38.56 26.33
C ARG A 58 14.84 38.48 27.72
N LEU A 59 15.94 37.73 27.88
CA LEU A 59 16.54 37.51 29.18
C LEU A 59 16.94 38.83 29.85
N MET A 60 17.41 39.79 29.06
CA MET A 60 17.81 41.13 29.52
C MET A 60 16.70 42.17 29.45
N ASP A 61 15.45 41.79 29.13
CA ASP A 61 14.34 42.73 29.11
C ASP A 61 14.02 43.18 30.54
N PRO A 62 13.71 44.47 30.77
CA PRO A 62 13.40 44.96 32.11
C PRO A 62 12.20 44.19 32.71
N PRO A 63 12.28 43.79 33.98
CA PRO A 63 11.18 43.10 34.64
C PRO A 63 9.98 44.04 34.85
N PRO A 64 8.76 43.50 35.03
CA PRO A 64 7.59 44.28 35.37
C PRO A 64 7.80 45.11 36.64
N PRO A 65 7.17 46.30 36.75
CA PRO A 65 7.29 47.14 37.94
C PRO A 65 6.86 46.37 39.19
N GLY A 66 7.67 46.47 40.24
CA GLY A 66 7.46 45.76 41.51
C GLY A 66 8.11 44.37 41.59
N VAL A 67 8.69 43.85 40.50
CA VAL A 67 9.42 42.57 40.52
C VAL A 67 10.94 42.81 40.61
N PRO A 68 11.63 42.24 41.62
CA PRO A 68 13.08 42.32 41.71
C PRO A 68 13.76 41.63 40.52
N TRP A 69 14.80 42.27 39.98
CA TRP A 69 15.61 41.75 38.86
C TRP A 69 16.11 40.30 39.05
N PRO A 70 16.72 39.94 40.20
CA PRO A 70 17.21 38.57 40.42
C PRO A 70 16.11 37.51 40.35
N MET A 71 14.92 37.83 40.84
CA MET A 71 13.77 36.92 40.83
C MET A 71 13.24 36.73 39.41
N ALA A 72 13.10 37.80 38.63
CA ALA A 72 12.67 37.73 37.24
C ALA A 72 13.65 36.94 36.36
N MET A 73 14.96 37.15 36.57
CA MET A 73 16.01 36.38 35.89
C MET A 73 15.93 34.88 36.20
N SER A 74 15.86 34.52 37.49
CA SER A 74 15.78 33.11 37.92
C SER A 74 14.54 32.40 37.34
N GLN A 75 13.38 33.08 37.26
CA GLN A 75 12.19 32.52 36.63
C GLN A 75 12.35 32.31 35.11
N ARG A 76 13.00 33.24 34.41
CA ARG A 76 13.25 33.11 32.97
C ARG A 76 14.24 31.98 32.68
N GLU A 77 15.30 31.86 33.47
CA GLU A 77 16.27 30.78 33.38
C GLU A 77 15.62 29.42 33.64
N SER A 78 14.82 29.28 34.71
CA SER A 78 14.12 28.02 34.98
C SER A 78 13.13 27.65 33.88
N HIS A 79 12.46 28.64 33.26
CA HIS A 79 11.61 28.38 32.11
C HIS A 79 12.39 27.92 30.88
N ILE A 80 13.55 28.53 30.60
CA ILE A 80 14.45 28.11 29.50
C ILE A 80 14.98 26.69 29.69
N ASP A 81 15.26 26.30 30.94
CA ASP A 81 15.69 24.96 31.29
C ASP A 81 14.56 23.95 31.14
N HIS A 82 13.36 24.28 31.61
CA HIS A 82 12.17 23.45 31.43
C HIS A 82 11.84 23.22 29.94
N LEU A 83 11.91 24.27 29.10
CA LEU A 83 11.79 24.13 27.65
C LEU A 83 12.87 23.22 27.05
N GLY A 84 14.07 23.23 27.64
CA GLY A 84 15.15 22.29 27.29
C GLY A 84 14.77 20.84 27.57
N GLU A 85 14.24 20.55 28.75
CA GLU A 85 13.77 19.21 29.14
C GLU A 85 12.63 18.72 28.24
N LEU A 86 11.64 19.58 27.97
CA LEU A 86 10.55 19.29 27.05
C LEU A 86 11.06 18.99 25.63
N GLY A 87 12.08 19.74 25.17
CA GLY A 87 12.73 19.50 23.89
C GLY A 87 13.38 18.11 23.80
N VAL A 88 14.11 17.70 24.85
CA VAL A 88 14.73 16.36 24.92
C VAL A 88 13.65 15.27 24.92
N ALA A 89 12.60 15.43 25.72
CA ALA A 89 11.49 14.48 25.75
C ALA A 89 10.77 14.37 24.40
N ALA A 90 10.56 15.50 23.71
CA ALA A 90 9.97 15.53 22.37
C ALA A 90 10.87 14.83 21.33
N GLN A 91 12.19 14.98 21.42
CA GLN A 91 13.13 14.27 20.55
C GLN A 91 13.10 12.75 20.76
N GLN A 92 12.98 12.28 22.00
CA GLN A 92 12.81 10.85 22.29
C GLN A 92 11.50 10.32 21.69
N ARG A 93 10.38 11.05 21.87
CA ARG A 93 9.10 10.72 21.23
C ARG A 93 9.21 10.67 19.70
N LEU A 94 9.96 11.59 19.09
CA LEU A 94 10.19 11.59 17.65
C LEU A 94 10.97 10.35 17.20
N GLN A 95 12.01 9.97 17.93
CA GLN A 95 12.81 8.79 17.62
C GLN A 95 11.96 7.51 17.68
N GLU A 96 11.11 7.37 18.69
CA GLU A 96 10.15 6.26 18.80
C GLU A 96 9.14 6.26 17.65
N ALA A 97 8.60 7.43 17.29
CA ALA A 97 7.64 7.57 16.19
C ALA A 97 8.28 7.20 14.84
N GLN A 98 9.52 7.60 14.61
CA GLN A 98 10.31 7.21 13.43
C GLN A 98 10.62 5.71 13.40
N GLY A 99 10.81 5.07 14.55
CA GLY A 99 10.91 3.61 14.65
C GLY A 99 9.64 2.93 14.17
N LYS A 100 8.48 3.37 14.69
CA LYS A 100 7.16 2.87 14.28
C LYS A 100 6.85 3.13 12.80
N LEU A 101 7.32 4.24 12.24
CA LEU A 101 7.22 4.53 10.82
C LEU A 101 8.00 3.51 9.98
N ARG A 102 9.25 3.23 10.35
CA ARG A 102 10.09 2.23 9.65
C ARG A 102 9.47 0.84 9.68
N GLU A 103 8.90 0.43 10.81
CA GLU A 103 8.15 -0.83 10.94
C GLU A 103 6.92 -0.87 10.01
N ALA A 104 6.16 0.22 9.95
CA ALA A 104 4.99 0.32 9.07
C ALA A 104 5.38 0.29 7.58
N GLU A 105 6.49 0.93 7.20
CA GLU A 105 7.02 0.90 5.84
C GLU A 105 7.50 -0.52 5.46
N ALA A 106 8.18 -1.21 6.35
CA ALA A 106 8.56 -2.61 6.14
C ALA A 106 7.33 -3.53 5.96
N ALA A 107 6.29 -3.34 6.76
CA ALA A 107 5.04 -4.09 6.65
C ALA A 107 4.29 -3.79 5.32
N LEU A 108 4.33 -2.54 4.85
CA LEU A 108 3.79 -2.15 3.56
C LEU A 108 4.53 -2.85 2.42
N ASP A 109 5.87 -2.88 2.46
CA ASP A 109 6.66 -3.52 1.43
C ASP A 109 6.44 -5.05 1.37
N GLU A 110 6.29 -5.71 2.53
CA GLU A 110 5.94 -7.13 2.55
C GLU A 110 4.53 -7.37 1.98
N SER A 111 3.57 -6.50 2.30
CA SER A 111 2.21 -6.56 1.75
C SER A 111 2.20 -6.37 0.23
N ARG A 112 3.02 -5.45 -0.29
CA ARG A 112 3.21 -5.24 -1.74
C ARG A 112 3.79 -6.48 -2.41
N LYS A 113 4.84 -7.08 -1.83
CA LYS A 113 5.42 -8.34 -2.33
C LYS A 113 4.40 -9.47 -2.33
N ALA A 114 3.58 -9.58 -1.29
CA ALA A 114 2.50 -10.57 -1.23
C ALA A 114 1.44 -10.34 -2.32
N PHE A 115 1.03 -9.09 -2.55
CA PHE A 115 0.11 -8.72 -3.63
C PHE A 115 0.66 -9.09 -5.01
N PHE A 116 1.90 -8.71 -5.33
CA PHE A 116 2.50 -9.06 -6.62
C PHE A 116 2.67 -10.57 -6.81
N ARG A 117 3.04 -11.32 -5.76
CA ARG A 117 3.07 -12.79 -5.81
C ARG A 117 1.68 -13.39 -6.07
N ALA A 118 0.63 -12.85 -5.45
CA ALA A 118 -0.74 -13.30 -5.67
C ALA A 118 -1.20 -12.99 -7.11
N LYS A 119 -0.91 -11.78 -7.59
CA LYS A 119 -1.26 -11.32 -8.94
C LYS A 119 -0.58 -12.16 -10.02
N ALA A 120 0.73 -12.38 -9.91
CA ALA A 120 1.46 -13.22 -10.86
C ALA A 120 0.88 -14.64 -10.97
N ARG A 121 0.41 -15.20 -9.84
CA ARG A 121 -0.26 -16.52 -9.81
C ARG A 121 -1.65 -16.49 -10.46
N LEU A 122 -2.37 -15.38 -10.41
CA LEU A 122 -3.64 -15.21 -11.11
C LEU A 122 -3.41 -15.07 -12.62
N ASP A 123 -2.50 -14.17 -13.01
CA ASP A 123 -2.14 -13.92 -14.41
C ASP A 123 -1.69 -15.21 -15.12
N ALA A 124 -0.93 -16.07 -14.42
CA ALA A 124 -0.53 -17.38 -14.93
C ALA A 124 -1.72 -18.32 -15.22
N LEU A 125 -2.78 -18.28 -14.38
CA LEU A 125 -3.99 -19.06 -14.62
C LEU A 125 -4.83 -18.48 -15.75
N GLU A 126 -4.91 -17.16 -15.86
CA GLU A 126 -5.62 -16.48 -16.94
C GLU A 126 -5.01 -16.82 -18.29
N LYS A 127 -3.68 -16.77 -18.40
CA LYS A 127 -2.95 -17.23 -19.60
C LYS A 127 -3.29 -18.68 -19.95
N ARG A 128 -3.37 -19.56 -18.95
CA ARG A 128 -3.72 -20.98 -19.17
C ARG A 128 -5.18 -21.17 -19.61
N LYS A 129 -6.10 -20.35 -19.10
CA LYS A 129 -7.50 -20.32 -19.53
C LYS A 129 -7.61 -19.88 -20.99
N ASP A 130 -6.84 -18.87 -21.41
CA ASP A 130 -6.86 -18.38 -22.78
C ASP A 130 -6.31 -19.41 -23.77
N LEU A 131 -5.22 -20.10 -23.41
CA LEU A 131 -4.69 -21.23 -24.21
C LEU A 131 -5.72 -22.34 -24.35
N TRP A 132 -6.34 -22.77 -23.24
CA TRP A 132 -7.40 -23.77 -23.27
C TRP A 132 -8.57 -23.36 -24.16
N ARG A 133 -8.96 -22.08 -24.13
CA ARG A 133 -10.04 -21.56 -24.98
C ARG A 133 -9.68 -21.63 -26.46
N LYS A 134 -8.44 -21.28 -26.82
CA LYS A 134 -7.93 -21.41 -28.20
C LYS A 134 -7.93 -22.87 -28.66
N GLU A 135 -7.48 -23.79 -27.81
CA GLU A 135 -7.49 -25.23 -28.10
C GLU A 135 -8.92 -25.76 -28.30
N GLN A 136 -9.87 -25.37 -27.45
CA GLN A 136 -11.28 -25.76 -27.62
C GLN A 136 -11.87 -25.27 -28.95
N ASN A 137 -11.57 -24.02 -29.32
CA ASN A 137 -12.05 -23.45 -30.58
C ASN A 137 -11.43 -24.17 -31.79
N LEU A 138 -10.12 -24.45 -31.75
CA LEU A 138 -9.44 -25.18 -32.81
C LEU A 138 -10.00 -26.60 -32.99
N GLN A 139 -10.27 -27.30 -31.88
CA GLN A 139 -10.90 -28.62 -31.91
C GLN A 139 -12.33 -28.58 -32.45
N HIS A 140 -13.06 -27.50 -32.16
CA HIS A 140 -14.40 -27.30 -32.70
C HIS A 140 -14.37 -27.08 -34.21
N GLN A 141 -13.48 -26.19 -34.69
CA GLN A 141 -13.27 -25.93 -36.11
C GLN A 141 -12.91 -27.20 -36.87
N ARG A 142 -11.95 -27.99 -36.38
CA ARG A 142 -11.58 -29.27 -36.99
C ARG A 142 -12.73 -30.27 -37.09
N ARG A 143 -13.63 -30.28 -36.09
CA ARG A 143 -14.83 -31.13 -36.12
C ARG A 143 -15.84 -30.64 -37.13
N GLU A 144 -16.04 -29.34 -37.23
CA GLU A 144 -16.92 -28.74 -38.25
C GLU A 144 -16.39 -28.99 -39.66
N GLU A 145 -15.09 -28.85 -39.87
CA GLU A 145 -14.41 -29.17 -41.13
C GLU A 145 -14.59 -30.65 -41.51
N ALA A 146 -14.38 -31.57 -40.55
CA ALA A 146 -14.59 -33.00 -40.77
C ALA A 146 -16.04 -33.34 -41.12
N LEU A 147 -17.01 -32.81 -40.36
CA LEU A 147 -18.44 -33.00 -40.64
C LEU A 147 -18.84 -32.44 -42.01
N THR A 148 -18.28 -31.28 -42.39
CA THR A 148 -18.52 -30.68 -43.70
C THR A 148 -17.94 -31.55 -44.81
N ALA A 149 -16.73 -32.09 -44.62
CA ALA A 149 -16.11 -33.01 -45.57
C ALA A 149 -16.93 -34.31 -45.73
N ASP A 150 -17.40 -34.90 -44.63
CA ASP A 150 -18.25 -36.10 -44.65
C ASP A 150 -19.57 -35.84 -45.39
N LEU A 151 -20.22 -34.69 -45.14
CA LEU A 151 -21.43 -34.28 -45.86
C LEU A 151 -21.19 -34.11 -47.36
N MET A 152 -20.07 -33.48 -47.76
CA MET A 152 -19.70 -33.35 -49.17
C MET A 152 -19.42 -34.70 -49.82
N MET A 153 -18.79 -35.64 -49.11
CA MET A 153 -18.56 -37.01 -49.61
C MET A 153 -19.87 -37.79 -49.76
N ALA A 154 -20.77 -37.71 -48.77
CA ALA A 154 -22.09 -38.33 -48.83
C ALA A 154 -22.94 -37.77 -49.99
N GLN A 155 -22.90 -36.45 -50.21
CA GLN A 155 -23.56 -35.80 -51.34
C GLN A 155 -22.99 -36.29 -52.68
N ARG A 156 -21.65 -36.39 -52.80
CA ARG A 156 -21.00 -36.93 -54.02
C ARG A 156 -21.38 -38.39 -54.29
N GLN A 157 -21.52 -39.20 -53.25
CA GLN A 157 -21.93 -40.61 -53.38
C GLN A 157 -23.39 -40.73 -53.82
N GLN A 158 -24.29 -39.84 -53.35
CA GLN A 158 -25.68 -39.80 -53.81
C GLN A 158 -25.82 -39.34 -55.27
N THR A 159 -24.97 -38.42 -55.74
CA THR A 159 -25.00 -37.97 -57.14
C THR A 159 -24.36 -38.96 -58.13
N ASN A 160 -23.50 -39.87 -57.65
CA ASN A 160 -22.80 -40.87 -58.47
C ASN A 160 -23.29 -42.32 -58.24
N GLY A 161 -24.40 -42.52 -57.52
CA GLY A 161 -25.02 -43.83 -57.34
C GLY A 161 -25.65 -44.34 -58.65
N PRO A 162 -25.64 -45.66 -58.93
CA PRO A 162 -26.06 -46.20 -60.22
C PRO A 162 -27.58 -46.04 -60.39
N PHE A 163 -28.00 -45.57 -61.56
CA PHE A 163 -29.24 -46.06 -62.17
C PHE A 163 -29.07 -47.55 -62.49
#